data_AF-K1TEM7-F1
#
_entry.id   AF-K1TEM7-F1
#
_cell.length_a   1.000
_cell.length_b   1.000
_cell.length_c   1.000
_cell.angle_alpha   90.00
_cell.angle_beta   90.00
_cell.angle_gamma   90.00
#
_symmetry.space_group_name_H-M   'P 1'
#
loop_
_entity.id
_entity.type
_entity.pdbx_description
1 polymer ?
#
loop_
_entity_poly.entity_id
_entity_poly.type
_entity_poly.pdbx_seq_one_letter_code
_entity_poly.pdbx_strand_id
1 'polypeptide(L)' 'MRKEENGKLQQVICNGCGKELKIENEIVREGCFAADVRFGYFSRKDGLRHKFD' A
#
# COMPACT_ATOMS: atom_id res chain seq x y z
N MET A 1 -1.58 5.05 0.64
CA MET A 1 -0.24 5.63 0.51
C MET A 1 0.49 5.60 1.85
N ARG A 2 1.62 4.90 1.92
CA ARG A 2 2.50 4.81 3.10
C ARG A 2 3.63 5.83 3.09
N LYS A 3 3.99 6.33 4.27
CA LYS A 3 5.20 7.14 4.51
C LYS A 3 6.03 6.51 5.61
N GLU A 4 7.31 6.33 5.30
CA GLU A 4 8.31 5.76 6.20
C GLU A 4 9.44 6.78 6.37
N GLU A 5 9.91 6.97 7.60
CA GLU A 5 11.05 7.84 7.93
C GLU A 5 12.02 7.05 8.81
N ASN A 6 13.30 7.02 8.44
CA ASN A 6 14.33 6.21 9.12
C ASN A 6 13.97 4.73 9.30
N GLY A 7 13.24 4.14 8.34
CA GLY A 7 12.81 2.75 8.37
C GLY A 7 11.63 2.46 9.29
N LYS A 8 11.01 3.50 9.87
CA LYS A 8 9.82 3.38 10.72
C LYS A 8 8.58 3.87 9.98
N LEU A 9 7.50 3.09 10.06
CA LEU A 9 6.20 3.45 9.48
C LEU A 9 5.59 4.60 10.28
N GLN A 10 5.54 5.80 9.69
CA GLN A 10 5.03 7.01 10.34
C GLN A 10 3.54 7.24 10.06
N GLN A 11 3.12 6.98 8.82
CA GLN A 11 1.78 7.33 8.36
C GLN A 11 1.31 6.40 7.24
N VAL A 12 0.03 6.03 7.29
CA VAL A 12 -0.66 5.34 6.20
C VAL A 12 -1.96 6.08 5.92
N ILE A 13 -2.17 6.46 4.66
CA ILE A 13 -3.37 7.15 4.20
C ILE A 13 -4.19 6.19 3.35
N CYS A 14 -5.49 6.08 3.61
CA CYS A 14 -6.41 5.28 2.81
C CYS A 14 -6.68 5.96 1.46
N ASN A 15 -6.33 5.30 0.35
CA ASN A 15 -6.55 5.84 -1.00
C ASN A 15 -8.04 5.97 -1.39
N GLY A 16 -8.94 5.26 -0.71
CA GLY A 16 -10.37 5.32 -0.99
C GLY A 16 -11.07 6.52 -0.33
N CYS A 17 -10.74 6.81 0.93
CA CYS A 17 -11.41 7.85 1.71
C CYS A 17 -10.51 9.02 2.14
N GLY A 18 -9.21 8.95 1.86
CA GLY A 18 -8.22 9.99 2.20
C GLY A 18 -7.87 10.10 3.69
N LYS A 19 -8.42 9.25 4.55
CA LYS A 19 -8.18 9.30 6.00
C LYS A 19 -6.84 8.67 6.38
N GLU A 20 -6.21 9.22 7.41
CA GLU A 20 -5.07 8.61 8.07
C GLU A 20 -5.53 7.40 8.90
N LEU A 21 -4.85 6.27 8.71
CA LEU A 21 -5.07 5.05 9.47
C LEU A 21 -4.28 5.12 10.78
N LYS A 22 -4.87 4.59 11.84
CA LYS A 22 -4.20 4.47 13.14
C LYS A 22 -3.01 3.52 13.07
N ILE A 23 -1.86 4.00 13.52
CA ILE A 23 -0.62 3.23 13.67
C ILE A 23 -0.23 3.26 15.14
N GLU A 24 0.05 2.09 15.70
CA GLU A 24 0.62 1.95 17.05
C GLU A 24 1.80 0.99 16.95
N ASN A 25 2.96 1.37 17.49
CA ASN A 25 4.19 0.56 17.43
C ASN A 25 4.53 0.09 16.00
N GLU A 26 4.38 0.97 15.01
CA GLU A 26 4.70 0.69 13.59
C GLU A 26 3.74 -0.33 12.93
N ILE A 27 2.66 -0.71 13.62
CA ILE A 27 1.63 -1.64 13.13
C ILE A 27 0.34 -0.87 12.86
N VAL A 28 -0.23 -1.05 11.67
CA VAL A 28 -1.54 -0.48 11.32
C VAL A 28 -2.63 -1.22 12.09
N ARG A 29 -3.44 -0.48 12.85
CA ARG A 29 -4.48 -1.02 13.74
C ARG A 29 -5.86 -1.11 13.08
N GLU A 30 -5.96 -0.61 11.86
CA GLU A 30 -7.16 -0.65 11.04
C GLU A 30 -6.95 -1.56 9.82
N GLY A 31 -8.05 -1.96 9.19
CA GLY A 31 -7.98 -2.72 7.94
C GLY A 31 -7.25 -1.91 6.86
N CYS A 32 -6.13 -2.44 6.39
CA CYS A 32 -5.35 -1.87 5.29
C CYS A 32 -5.32 -2.90 4.15
N PHE A 33 -5.78 -2.50 2.96
CA PHE A 33 -5.70 -3.32 1.75
C PHE A 33 -4.59 -2.79 0.85
N ALA A 34 -3.57 -3.60 0.63
CA ALA A 34 -2.52 -3.34 -0.33
C ALA A 34 -2.54 -4.43 -1.41
N ALA A 35 -2.42 -4.03 -2.68
CA ALA A 35 -2.33 -4.95 -3.81
C ALA A 35 -1.04 -4.69 -4.59
N ASP A 36 -0.25 -5.75 -4.78
CA ASP A 36 0.91 -5.75 -5.67
C ASP A 36 0.73 -6.91 -6.63
N VAL A 37 0.54 -6.60 -7.91
CA VAL A 37 0.34 -7.61 -8.95
C VAL A 37 1.36 -7.42 -10.04
N ARG A 38 2.04 -8.51 -10.39
CA ARG A 38 2.89 -8.59 -11.56
C ARG A 38 2.16 -9.38 -12.64
N PHE A 39 1.91 -8.73 -13.76
CA PHE A 39 1.26 -9.35 -14.90
C PHE A 39 2.26 -10.24 -15.64
N GLY A 40 2.00 -11.55 -15.65
CA GLY A 40 2.73 -12.53 -16.45
C GLY A 40 2.43 -12.37 -17.94
N TYR A 41 3.03 -13.21 -18.78
CA TYR A 41 2.79 -13.23 -20.23
C TYR A 41 1.36 -13.71 -20.55
N PHE A 42 0.81 -13.30 -21.69
CA PHE A 42 -0.55 -13.58 -22.18
C PHE A 42 -1.68 -12.72 -21.57
N SER A 43 -1.31 -11.65 -20.89
CA SER A 43 -2.21 -10.55 -20.54
C SER A 43 -1.96 -9.37 -21.48
N ARG A 44 -2.93 -8.47 -21.68
CA ARG A 44 -2.64 -7.18 -22.39
C ARG A 44 -1.74 -6.24 -21.57
N LYS A 45 -1.15 -6.72 -20.47
CA LYS A 45 -0.35 -5.98 -19.48
C LYS A 45 0.98 -6.69 -19.20
N ASP A 46 1.45 -7.54 -20.10
CA ASP A 46 2.63 -8.37 -19.91
C ASP A 46 3.84 -7.57 -19.39
N GLY A 47 4.45 -8.07 -18.32
CA GLY A 47 5.63 -7.45 -17.70
C GLY A 47 5.33 -6.22 -16.83
N LEU A 48 4.10 -5.69 -16.83
CA LEU A 48 3.71 -4.59 -15.96
C LEU A 48 3.58 -5.07 -14.51
N ARG A 49 3.94 -4.17 -13.59
CA ARG A 49 3.67 -4.32 -12.16
C ARG A 49 2.75 -3.20 -11.74
N HIS A 50 1.60 -3.55 -11.18
CA HIS A 50 0.67 -2.58 -10.62
C HIS A 50 0.75 -2.67 -9.10
N LYS A 51 0.88 -1.50 -8.48
CA LYS A 51 0.84 -1.36 -7.03
C LYS A 51 -0.31 -0.46 -6.65
N PHE A 52 -1.07 -0.88 -5.65
CA PHE A 52 -2.08 -0.10 -4.98
C PHE A 52 -1.78 -0.16 -3.48
N ASP A 53 -1.33 0.98 -2.94
CA ASP A 53 -0.99 1.18 -1.54
C ASP A 53 -1.52 2.50 -1.04
#